data_AF-A0A478FQE0-F1
#
_entry.id   AF-A0A478FQE0-F1
#
_cell.length_a   1.000
_cell.length_b   1.000
_cell.length_c   1.000
_cell.angle_alpha   90.00
_cell.angle_beta   90.00
_cell.angle_gamma   90.00
#
_symmetry.space_group_name_H-M   'P 1'
#
loop_
_entity.id
_entity.type
_entity.pdbx_description
1 polymer ?
#
loop_
_entity_poly.entity_id
_entity_poly.type
_entity_poly.pdbx_seq_one_letter_code
_entity_poly.pdbx_strand_id
1 'polypeptide(L)'
;MSTANTAAEVLGHLSTGLSVIAAIILIGALLPPYFDVKRSKMTFGISDEFFLYFSFGAAFMWLNAFLGVIELIYSCSIKSGGSWNAGAGSTMGLFVTFLTVNCFSVYINTFVLKAKRTNMRLAKEKGMSEKDYWETYLKPGTTAK
;
A
#
# COMPACT_ATOMS: atom_id res chain seq x y z
N MET A 1 22.61 32.77 6.67
CA MET A 1 21.73 31.59 6.79
C MET A 1 22.42 30.65 7.79
N SER A 2 21.76 30.29 8.90
CA SER A 2 22.39 29.52 9.99
C SER A 2 22.67 28.08 9.56
N THR A 3 23.83 27.52 9.93
CA THR A 3 24.21 26.10 9.70
C THR A 3 23.16 25.10 10.19
N ALA A 4 22.35 25.47 11.18
CA ALA A 4 21.23 24.67 11.67
C ALA A 4 20.12 24.48 10.62
N ASN A 5 19.89 25.47 9.75
CA ASN A 5 18.86 25.38 8.70
C ASN A 5 19.29 24.40 7.60
N THR A 6 20.58 24.37 7.26
CA THR A 6 21.13 23.46 6.25
C THR A 6 21.10 22.00 6.73
N ALA A 7 21.40 21.74 8.01
CA ALA A 7 21.33 20.40 8.58
C ALA A 7 19.89 19.85 8.59
N ALA A 8 18.91 20.68 8.95
CA ALA A 8 17.50 20.31 8.95
C ALA A 8 16.97 20.00 7.54
N GLU A 9 17.37 20.79 6.53
CA GLU A 9 17.01 20.56 5.12
C GLU A 9 17.58 19.23 4.60
N VAL A 10 18.87 18.96 4.87
CA VAL A 10 19.52 17.71 4.46
C VAL A 10 18.85 16.49 5.11
N LEU A 11 18.54 16.56 6.41
CA LEU A 11 17.81 15.49 7.10
C LEU A 11 16.40 15.27 6.52
N GLY A 12 15.71 16.36 6.16
CA GLY A 12 14.40 16.29 5.50
C GLY A 12 14.48 15.53 4.16
N HIS A 13 15.44 15.87 3.31
CA HIS A 13 15.63 15.18 2.02
C HIS A 13 16.02 13.70 2.19
N LEU A 14 16.91 13.39 3.14
CA LEU A 14 17.28 12.02 3.46
C LEU A 14 16.09 11.20 3.96
N SER A 15 15.26 11.76 4.84
CA SER A 15 14.05 11.12 5.34
C SER A 15 13.05 10.81 4.21
N THR A 16 12.82 11.77 3.31
CA THR A 16 11.97 11.56 2.12
C THR A 16 12.55 10.46 1.23
N GLY A 17 13.85 10.49 0.95
CA GLY A 17 14.53 9.48 0.13
C GLY A 17 14.44 8.07 0.72
N LEU A 18 14.69 7.91 2.01
CA LEU A 18 14.55 6.63 2.72
C LEU A 18 13.10 6.15 2.72
N SER A 19 12.13 7.06 2.88
CA SER A 19 10.71 6.73 2.82
C SER A 19 10.29 6.20 1.45
N VAL A 20 10.82 6.78 0.36
CA VAL A 20 10.61 6.30 -1.02
C VAL A 20 11.21 4.90 -1.22
N ILE A 21 12.42 4.66 -0.73
CA ILE A 21 13.06 3.34 -0.83
C ILE A 21 12.25 2.29 -0.05
N ALA A 22 11.87 2.60 1.19
CA ALA A 22 11.03 1.73 2.01
C ALA A 22 9.69 1.42 1.32
N ALA A 23 9.08 2.43 0.71
CA ALA A 23 7.87 2.31 -0.08
C ALA A 23 8.00 1.34 -1.26
N ILE A 24 9.08 1.45 -2.04
CA ILE A 24 9.36 0.53 -3.17
C ILE A 24 9.51 -0.91 -2.67
N ILE A 25 10.24 -1.11 -1.57
CA ILE A 25 10.44 -2.43 -0.96
C ILE A 25 9.11 -3.02 -0.48
N LEU A 26 8.29 -2.21 0.20
CA LEU A 26 6.97 -2.65 0.71
C LEU A 26 6.03 -3.02 -0.44
N ILE A 27 5.95 -2.23 -1.51
CA ILE A 27 5.18 -2.59 -2.71
C ILE A 27 5.75 -3.87 -3.32
N GLY A 28 7.08 -3.96 -3.45
CA GLY A 28 7.77 -5.13 -3.97
C GLY A 28 7.46 -6.42 -3.21
N ALA A 29 7.29 -6.34 -1.88
CA ALA A 29 6.92 -7.49 -1.05
C ALA A 29 5.45 -7.93 -1.24
N LEU A 30 4.56 -7.02 -1.66
CA LEU A 30 3.14 -7.32 -1.90
C LEU A 30 2.87 -7.86 -3.32
N LEU A 31 3.78 -7.59 -4.26
CA LEU A 31 3.60 -8.02 -5.65
C LEU A 31 3.61 -9.54 -5.85
N PRO A 32 4.51 -10.35 -5.23
CA PRO A 32 4.49 -11.80 -5.38
C PRO A 32 3.15 -12.44 -4.99
N PRO A 33 2.61 -12.25 -3.76
CA PRO A 33 1.32 -12.85 -3.40
C PRO A 33 0.18 -12.33 -4.28
N TYR A 34 0.23 -11.06 -4.71
CA TYR A 34 -0.74 -10.53 -5.67
C TYR A 34 -0.69 -11.25 -7.02
N PHE A 35 0.49 -11.42 -7.61
CA PHE A 35 0.63 -12.10 -8.91
C PHE A 35 0.31 -13.58 -8.81
N ASP A 36 0.68 -14.24 -7.72
CA ASP A 36 0.33 -15.63 -7.46
C ASP A 36 -1.18 -15.80 -7.39
N VAL A 37 -1.88 -15.01 -6.58
CA VAL A 37 -3.35 -15.05 -6.50
C VAL A 37 -3.99 -14.66 -7.84
N LYS A 38 -3.45 -13.67 -8.55
CA LYS A 38 -4.00 -13.20 -9.82
C LYS A 38 -3.94 -14.30 -10.89
N ARG A 39 -2.79 -14.98 -11.02
CA ARG A 39 -2.52 -16.02 -12.03
C ARG A 39 -3.12 -17.37 -11.65
N SER A 40 -2.77 -17.87 -10.47
CA SER A 40 -3.13 -19.21 -10.06
C SER A 40 -4.52 -19.29 -9.42
N LYS A 41 -5.08 -18.17 -8.94
CA LYS A 41 -6.25 -18.14 -8.05
C LYS A 41 -6.04 -18.88 -6.72
N MET A 42 -4.80 -19.29 -6.43
CA MET A 42 -4.44 -19.97 -5.19
C MET A 42 -4.45 -18.97 -4.05
N THR A 43 -5.22 -19.30 -3.00
CA THR A 43 -5.36 -18.44 -1.81
C THR A 43 -5.12 -19.18 -0.50
N PHE A 44 -5.02 -20.51 -0.54
CA PHE A 44 -4.67 -21.30 0.65
C PHE A 44 -3.21 -21.01 1.05
N GLY A 45 -2.96 -20.89 2.36
CA GLY A 45 -1.64 -20.52 2.91
C GLY A 45 -1.41 -19.01 3.08
N ILE A 46 -2.27 -18.16 2.52
CA ILE A 46 -2.26 -16.71 2.79
C ILE A 46 -2.89 -16.45 4.17
N SER A 47 -2.30 -15.62 5.02
CA SER A 47 -2.90 -15.27 6.32
C SER A 47 -3.95 -14.17 6.19
N ASP A 48 -5.20 -14.42 6.60
CA ASP A 48 -6.27 -13.41 6.56
C ASP A 48 -5.97 -12.24 7.48
N GLU A 49 -5.49 -12.55 8.69
CA GLU A 49 -5.20 -11.56 9.73
C GLU A 49 -4.09 -10.62 9.27
N PHE A 50 -3.02 -11.15 8.68
CA PHE A 50 -1.93 -10.34 8.15
C PHE A 50 -2.43 -9.32 7.11
N PHE A 51 -3.13 -9.79 6.07
CA PHE A 51 -3.60 -8.89 5.01
C PHE A 51 -4.69 -7.93 5.50
N LEU A 52 -5.51 -8.33 6.47
CA LEU A 52 -6.54 -7.47 7.07
C LEU A 52 -5.92 -6.34 7.90
N TYR A 53 -5.05 -6.67 8.86
CA TYR A 53 -4.38 -5.66 9.68
C TYR A 53 -3.49 -4.75 8.85
N PHE A 54 -2.79 -5.30 7.86
CA PHE A 54 -1.97 -4.53 6.94
C PHE A 54 -2.83 -3.60 6.05
N SER A 55 -4.04 -4.03 5.64
CA SER A 55 -5.01 -3.15 4.94
C SER A 55 -5.47 -1.98 5.82
N PHE A 56 -5.83 -2.25 7.08
CA PHE A 56 -6.25 -1.20 8.00
C PHE A 56 -5.11 -0.22 8.29
N GLY A 57 -3.90 -0.72 8.57
CA GLY A 57 -2.71 0.11 8.76
C GLY A 57 -2.44 1.00 7.54
N ALA A 58 -2.49 0.43 6.33
CA ALA A 58 -2.34 1.21 5.11
C ALA A 58 -3.44 2.26 4.94
N ALA A 59 -4.70 1.93 5.24
CA ALA A 59 -5.81 2.90 5.15
C ALA A 59 -5.64 4.07 6.13
N PHE A 60 -5.21 3.81 7.37
CA PHE A 60 -4.93 4.88 8.34
C PHE A 60 -3.74 5.74 7.93
N MET A 61 -2.67 5.13 7.40
CA MET A 61 -1.50 5.86 6.89
C MET A 61 -1.85 6.69 5.66
N TRP A 62 -2.74 6.19 4.80
CA TRP A 62 -3.28 6.93 3.65
C TRP A 62 -4.08 8.14 4.12
N LEU A 63 -4.99 7.96 5.09
CA LEU A 63 -5.78 9.05 5.65
C LEU A 63 -4.89 10.10 6.34
N ASN A 64 -3.89 9.66 7.12
CA ASN A 64 -2.91 10.54 7.74
C ASN A 64 -2.17 11.40 6.71
N ALA A 65 -1.69 10.77 5.62
CA ALA A 65 -1.01 11.49 4.56
C ALA A 65 -1.96 12.43 3.79
N PHE A 66 -3.22 12.06 3.60
CA PHE A 66 -4.25 12.91 2.99
C PHE A 66 -4.49 14.18 3.81
N LEU A 67 -4.67 14.03 5.13
CA LEU A 67 -4.82 15.16 6.05
C LEU A 67 -3.56 16.05 6.06
N GLY A 68 -2.37 15.46 6.04
CA GLY A 68 -1.10 16.20 5.96
C GLY A 68 -0.96 17.04 4.68
N VAL A 69 -1.40 16.52 3.52
CA VAL A 69 -1.42 17.31 2.27
C VAL A 69 -2.40 18.48 2.37
N ILE A 70 -3.59 18.24 2.91
CA ILE A 70 -4.61 19.29 3.10
C ILE A 70 -4.08 20.39 4.02
N GLU A 71 -3.51 20.03 5.17
CA GLU A 71 -2.92 20.98 6.11
C GLU A 71 -1.81 21.80 5.47
N LEU A 72 -0.95 21.18 4.66
CA LEU A 72 0.11 21.87 3.94
C LEU A 72 -0.45 22.87 2.91
N ILE A 73 -1.49 22.49 2.17
CA ILE A 73 -2.18 23.37 1.22
C ILE A 73 -2.80 24.57 1.95
N TYR A 74 -3.51 24.35 3.05
CA TYR A 74 -4.10 25.43 3.85
C TYR A 74 -3.05 26.34 4.48
N SER A 75 -1.95 25.77 4.99
CA SER A 75 -0.84 26.54 5.56
C SER A 75 -0.17 27.43 4.53
N CYS A 76 -0.08 26.97 3.28
CA CYS A 76 0.45 27.74 2.15
C CYS A 76 -0.53 28.81 1.64
N SER A 77 -1.85 28.59 1.73
CA SER A 77 -2.85 29.56 1.26
C SER A 77 -3.08 30.70 2.24
N ILE A 78 -2.99 30.44 3.55
CA ILE A 78 -3.18 31.45 4.61
C ILE A 78 -1.93 32.32 4.78
N LYS A 79 -0.72 31.77 4.55
CA LYS A 79 0.53 32.54 4.54
C LYS A 79 0.72 33.22 3.19
N SER A 80 -0.06 34.27 2.93
CA SER A 80 0.08 35.15 1.79
C SER A 80 1.47 35.82 1.75
N GLY A 81 2.37 35.20 0.98
CA GLY A 81 3.72 35.71 0.72
C GLY A 81 4.53 34.92 -0.32
N GLY A 82 3.92 33.94 -1.00
CA GLY A 82 4.44 33.34 -2.23
C GLY A 82 5.74 32.52 -2.14
N SER A 83 6.35 32.37 -0.97
CA SER A 83 7.61 31.62 -0.85
C SER A 83 7.36 30.21 -0.33
N TRP A 84 7.49 29.23 -1.22
CA TRP A 84 7.64 27.82 -0.84
C TRP A 84 8.99 27.69 -0.11
N ASN A 85 8.97 27.59 1.21
CA ASN A 85 10.17 27.20 1.96
C ASN A 85 10.60 25.79 1.49
N ALA A 86 11.89 25.58 1.25
CA ALA A 86 12.43 24.30 0.78
C ALA A 86 12.00 23.08 1.63
N GLY A 87 11.80 23.29 2.94
CA GLY A 87 11.27 22.27 3.86
C GLY A 87 9.79 21.89 3.66
N ALA A 88 8.98 22.73 3.00
CA ALA A 88 7.61 22.39 2.64
C ALA A 88 7.57 21.42 1.45
N GLY A 89 8.52 21.53 0.52
CA GLY A 89 8.64 20.63 -0.64
C GLY A 89 9.01 19.19 -0.26
N SER A 90 9.97 19.00 0.66
CA SER A 90 10.36 17.67 1.14
C SER A 90 9.22 16.99 1.91
N THR A 91 8.48 17.76 2.72
CA THR A 91 7.32 17.30 3.48
C THR A 91 6.16 16.91 2.56
N MET A 92 5.87 17.71 1.53
CA MET A 92 4.87 17.37 0.50
C MET A 92 5.24 16.07 -0.23
N GLY A 93 6.50 15.92 -0.64
CA GLY A 93 6.98 14.71 -1.32
C GLY A 93 6.81 13.44 -0.48
N LEU A 94 7.04 13.55 0.83
CA LEU A 94 6.85 12.46 1.79
C LEU A 94 5.36 12.08 1.92
N PHE A 95 4.45 13.04 2.07
CA PHE A 95 3.02 12.73 2.12
C PHE A 95 2.47 12.16 0.81
N VAL A 96 2.91 12.68 -0.35
CA VAL A 96 2.50 12.14 -1.66
C VAL A 96 3.00 10.70 -1.86
N THR A 97 4.21 10.39 -1.38
CA THR A 97 4.76 9.03 -1.39
C THR A 97 3.92 8.11 -0.51
N PHE A 98 3.60 8.52 0.72
CA PHE A 98 2.73 7.75 1.60
C PHE A 98 1.33 7.56 1.01
N LEU A 99 0.72 8.59 0.41
CA LEU A 99 -0.57 8.47 -0.29
C LEU A 99 -0.51 7.41 -1.39
N THR A 100 0.50 7.49 -2.25
CA THR A 100 0.64 6.57 -3.39
C THR A 100 0.80 5.13 -2.89
N VAL A 101 1.75 4.89 -1.99
CA VAL A 101 2.14 3.56 -1.55
C VAL A 101 1.04 2.89 -0.73
N ASN A 102 0.40 3.64 0.16
CA ASN A 102 -0.69 3.10 0.96
C ASN A 102 -1.94 2.87 0.10
N CYS A 103 -2.21 3.69 -0.92
CA CYS A 103 -3.29 3.42 -1.88
C CYS A 103 -3.07 2.10 -2.63
N PHE A 104 -1.86 1.89 -3.19
CA PHE A 104 -1.50 0.63 -3.84
C PHE A 104 -1.57 -0.57 -2.88
N SER A 105 -1.11 -0.38 -1.64
CA SER A 105 -1.16 -1.42 -0.62
C SER A 105 -2.61 -1.82 -0.31
N VAL A 106 -3.47 -0.84 -0.03
CA VAL A 106 -4.92 -1.08 0.20
C VAL A 106 -5.53 -1.82 -0.99
N TYR A 107 -5.25 -1.41 -2.22
CA TYR A 107 -5.76 -2.07 -3.42
C TYR A 107 -5.31 -3.54 -3.51
N ILE A 108 -4.01 -3.80 -3.41
CA ILE A 108 -3.43 -5.15 -3.51
C ILE A 108 -3.99 -6.06 -2.41
N ASN A 109 -3.99 -5.60 -1.17
CA ASN A 109 -4.45 -6.40 -0.05
C ASN A 109 -5.94 -6.69 -0.14
N THR A 110 -6.75 -5.71 -0.54
CA THR A 110 -8.19 -5.89 -0.74
C THR A 110 -8.45 -6.92 -1.83
N PHE A 111 -7.68 -6.89 -2.93
CA PHE A 111 -7.80 -7.88 -4.00
C PHE A 111 -7.53 -9.30 -3.49
N VAL A 112 -6.41 -9.50 -2.78
CA VAL A 112 -6.02 -10.81 -2.24
C VAL A 112 -7.04 -11.32 -1.22
N LEU A 113 -7.46 -10.46 -0.27
CA LEU A 113 -8.49 -10.82 0.72
C LEU A 113 -9.83 -11.16 0.08
N LYS A 114 -10.25 -10.40 -0.93
CA LYS A 114 -11.51 -10.66 -1.62
C LYS A 114 -11.47 -11.98 -2.37
N ALA A 115 -10.37 -12.27 -3.08
CA ALA A 115 -10.18 -13.56 -3.74
C ALA A 115 -10.23 -14.70 -2.73
N LYS A 116 -9.51 -14.58 -1.60
CA LYS A 116 -9.48 -15.59 -0.57
C LYS A 116 -10.84 -15.84 0.08
N ARG A 117 -11.53 -14.79 0.53
CA ARG A 117 -12.88 -14.91 1.10
C ARG A 117 -13.87 -15.52 0.11
N THR A 118 -13.73 -15.21 -1.18
CA THR A 118 -14.56 -15.79 -2.23
C THR A 118 -14.30 -17.30 -2.35
N ASN A 119 -13.03 -17.71 -2.45
CA ASN A 119 -12.65 -19.11 -2.54
C ASN A 119 -13.08 -19.92 -1.31
N MET A 120 -12.88 -19.38 -0.11
CA MET A 120 -13.34 -20.00 1.14
C MET A 120 -14.86 -20.15 1.19
N ARG A 121 -15.61 -19.15 0.72
CA ARG A 121 -17.08 -19.22 0.67
C ARG A 121 -17.54 -20.30 -0.32
N LEU A 122 -16.97 -20.31 -1.53
CA LEU A 122 -17.34 -21.28 -2.56
C LEU A 122 -16.95 -22.71 -2.18
N ALA A 123 -15.79 -22.90 -1.53
CA ALA A 123 -15.38 -24.18 -0.98
C ALA A 123 -16.37 -24.69 0.08
N LYS A 124 -16.80 -23.81 1.00
CA LYS A 124 -17.84 -24.12 2.00
C LYS A 124 -19.19 -24.48 1.37
N GLU A 125 -19.62 -23.75 0.34
CA GLU A 125 -20.87 -24.05 -0.40
C GLU A 125 -20.82 -25.41 -1.10
N LYS A 126 -19.62 -25.90 -1.42
CA LYS A 126 -19.39 -27.22 -2.02
C LYS A 126 -19.04 -28.31 -1.00
N GLY A 127 -18.99 -27.98 0.29
CA GLY A 127 -18.66 -28.93 1.35
C GLY A 127 -17.23 -29.48 1.29
N MET A 128 -16.28 -28.71 0.76
CA MET A 128 -14.88 -29.12 0.57
C MET A 128 -13.90 -28.12 1.17
N SER A 129 -12.63 -28.53 1.31
CA SER A 129 -11.58 -27.61 1.74
C SER A 129 -11.24 -26.60 0.65
N GLU A 130 -10.66 -25.44 1.02
CA GLU A 130 -10.22 -24.42 0.06
C GLU A 130 -9.21 -24.97 -0.95
N LYS A 131 -8.33 -25.87 -0.49
CA LYS A 131 -7.34 -26.54 -1.34
C LYS A 131 -8.01 -27.46 -2.36
N ASP A 132 -8.93 -28.31 -1.92
CA ASP A 132 -9.63 -29.25 -2.81
C ASP A 132 -10.51 -28.50 -3.82
N TYR A 133 -11.14 -27.40 -3.38
CA TYR A 133 -11.88 -26.50 -4.25
C TYR A 133 -10.98 -25.91 -5.33
N TRP A 134 -9.79 -25.43 -4.95
CA TRP A 134 -8.83 -24.91 -5.92
C TRP A 134 -8.39 -25.98 -6.91
N GLU A 135 -8.01 -27.17 -6.46
CA GLU A 135 -7.56 -28.27 -7.33
C GLU A 135 -8.65 -28.75 -8.29
N THR A 136 -9.91 -28.74 -7.86
CA THR A 136 -11.05 -29.28 -8.61
C THR A 136 -11.69 -28.26 -9.56
N TYR A 137 -11.79 -26.99 -9.16
CA TYR A 137 -12.58 -25.97 -9.87
C TYR A 137 -11.79 -24.78 -10.41
N LEU A 138 -10.62 -24.46 -9.83
CA LEU A 138 -9.83 -23.28 -10.23
C LEU A 138 -8.55 -23.61 -10.98
N LYS A 139 -7.90 -24.71 -10.61
CA LYS A 139 -6.71 -25.27 -11.25
C LYS A 139 -6.93 -25.86 -12.67
N PRO A 140 -8.12 -26.37 -13.09
CA PRO A 140 -8.21 -27.04 -14.39
C PRO A 140 -8.06 -26.00 -15.53
N GLY A 141 -6.83 -25.81 -16.03
CA GLY A 141 -6.58 -24.91 -17.16
C GLY A 141 -5.20 -24.28 -17.31
N THR A 142 -4.16 -24.60 -16.53
CA THR A 142 -2.80 -24.08 -16.84
C THR A 142 -2.19 -24.59 -18.17
N THR A 143 -2.90 -25.44 -18.94
CA THR A 143 -2.62 -25.70 -20.36
C THR A 143 -3.89 -26.15 -21.10
N ALA A 144 -4.68 -25.20 -21.63
CA ALA A 144 -5.55 -25.42 -22.79
C ALA A 144 -5.97 -24.07 -23.41
N LYS A 145 -5.03 -23.41 -24.10
CA LYS A 145 -5.20 -22.77 -25.41
C LYS A 145 -3.85 -22.31 -25.93
#